data_AF-A0A2E6GE48-F1
#
_entry.id   AF-A0A2E6GE48-F1
#
_cell.length_a   1.000
_cell.length_b   1.000
_cell.length_c   1.000
_cell.angle_alpha   90.00
_cell.angle_beta   90.00
_cell.angle_gamma   90.00
#
_symmetry.space_group_name_H-M   'P 1'
#
loop_
_entity.id
_entity.type
_entity.pdbx_description
1 polymer ?
#
loop_
_entity_poly.entity_id
_entity_poly.type
_entity_poly.pdbx_seq_one_letter_code
_entity_poly.pdbx_strand_id
1 'polypeptide(L)'
;MPASNCLSDEIKYMEDLSYILSRVILYINHLYIISSLFMRIHVRFFASHKERIGCSNLLLELNEGSKIINLIDKINQTNPGFSKKPESLVAAVNQEYQDLNFVLRDNDEVAFIPPVSGGMINDQNFKYSCRNHV
;
A
#
# COMPACT_ATOMS: atom_id res chain seq x y z
N MET A 1 61.18 -17.78 -18.01
CA MET A 1 60.28 -18.55 -17.13
C MET A 1 59.15 -17.63 -16.70
N PRO A 2 57.88 -17.84 -17.13
CA PRO A 2 56.75 -17.00 -16.73
C PRO A 2 55.98 -17.69 -15.61
N ALA A 3 56.32 -17.43 -14.35
CA ALA A 3 55.54 -17.87 -13.19
C ALA A 3 54.98 -16.67 -12.38
N SER A 4 55.49 -15.46 -12.64
CA SER A 4 55.08 -14.25 -11.93
C SER A 4 53.73 -13.69 -12.39
N ASN A 5 53.29 -13.98 -13.63
CA ASN A 5 52.02 -13.47 -14.15
C ASN A 5 50.78 -14.24 -13.64
N CYS A 6 50.90 -15.53 -13.30
CA CYS A 6 49.74 -16.32 -12.86
C CYS A 6 49.21 -15.90 -11.48
N LEU A 7 50.09 -15.59 -10.53
CA LEU A 7 49.70 -15.13 -9.19
C LEU A 7 49.01 -13.77 -9.23
N SER A 8 49.46 -12.85 -10.10
CA SER A 8 48.81 -11.55 -10.30
C SER A 8 47.45 -11.68 -10.99
N ASP A 9 47.31 -12.64 -11.92
CA ASP A 9 46.04 -12.90 -12.61
C ASP A 9 45.00 -13.52 -11.66
N GLU A 10 45.41 -14.43 -10.76
CA GLU A 10 44.55 -14.98 -9.71
C GLU A 10 44.11 -13.92 -8.69
N ILE A 11 45.03 -13.07 -8.22
CA ILE A 11 44.71 -11.98 -7.29
C ILE A 11 43.72 -11.00 -7.94
N LYS A 12 43.98 -10.58 -9.19
CA LYS A 12 43.08 -9.69 -9.94
C LYS A 12 41.70 -10.30 -10.13
N TYR A 13 41.64 -11.59 -10.47
CA TYR A 13 40.37 -12.30 -10.58
C TYR A 13 39.59 -12.30 -9.26
N MET A 14 40.26 -12.52 -8.13
CA MET A 14 39.63 -12.51 -6.80
C MET A 14 39.17 -11.12 -6.37
N GLU A 15 39.92 -10.06 -6.72
CA GLU A 15 39.51 -8.66 -6.50
C GLU A 15 38.30 -8.28 -7.36
N ASP A 16 38.30 -8.67 -8.64
CA ASP A 16 37.17 -8.49 -9.55
C ASP A 16 35.94 -9.26 -9.04
N LEU A 17 36.11 -10.48 -8.55
CA LEU A 17 35.04 -11.30 -7.98
C LEU A 17 34.48 -10.65 -6.70
N SER A 18 35.34 -10.15 -5.80
CA SER A 18 34.95 -9.41 -4.61
C SER A 18 34.17 -8.13 -4.95
N TYR A 19 34.63 -7.36 -5.94
CA TYR A 19 33.96 -6.16 -6.40
C TYR A 19 32.57 -6.47 -6.98
N ILE A 20 32.47 -7.49 -7.83
CA ILE A 20 31.20 -7.95 -8.40
C ILE A 20 30.25 -8.41 -7.29
N LEU A 21 30.72 -9.25 -6.35
CA LEU A 21 29.92 -9.71 -5.22
C LEU A 21 29.42 -8.55 -4.35
N SER A 22 30.28 -7.57 -4.06
CA SER A 22 29.91 -6.38 -3.29
C SER A 22 28.82 -5.55 -4.01
N ARG A 23 28.96 -5.33 -5.32
CA ARG A 23 27.94 -4.65 -6.13
C ARG A 23 26.62 -5.41 -6.19
N VAL A 24 26.66 -6.73 -6.31
CA VAL A 24 25.48 -7.60 -6.30
C VAL A 24 24.78 -7.53 -4.95
N ILE A 25 25.51 -7.60 -3.85
CA ILE A 25 24.95 -7.47 -2.49
C ILE A 25 24.30 -6.10 -2.30
N LEU A 26 24.96 -5.01 -2.72
CA LEU A 26 24.39 -3.67 -2.64
C LEU A 26 23.11 -3.54 -3.47
N TYR A 27 23.07 -4.10 -4.67
CA TYR A 27 21.88 -4.11 -5.52
C TYR A 27 20.73 -4.89 -4.89
N ILE A 28 21.00 -6.09 -4.36
CA ILE A 28 20.00 -6.92 -3.70
C ILE A 28 19.47 -6.24 -2.43
N ASN A 29 20.36 -5.68 -1.60
CA ASN A 29 19.96 -4.94 -0.39
C ASN A 29 19.10 -3.73 -0.76
N HIS A 30 19.49 -2.99 -1.81
CA HIS A 30 18.70 -1.87 -2.30
C HIS A 30 17.31 -2.31 -2.79
N LEU A 31 17.24 -3.42 -3.55
CA LEU A 31 15.98 -3.99 -4.00
C LEU A 31 15.11 -4.46 -2.81
N TYR A 32 15.72 -5.09 -1.80
CA TYR A 32 15.03 -5.54 -0.59
C TYR A 32 14.46 -4.36 0.21
N ILE A 33 15.28 -3.32 0.43
CA ILE A 33 14.84 -2.10 1.12
C ILE A 33 13.65 -1.48 0.39
N ILE A 34 13.75 -1.31 -0.94
CA ILE A 34 12.62 -0.80 -1.75
C ILE A 34 11.38 -1.66 -1.54
N SER A 35 11.50 -2.99 -1.63
CA SER A 35 10.35 -3.89 -1.44
C SER A 35 9.73 -3.78 -0.04
N SER A 36 10.54 -3.58 1.00
CA SER A 36 10.08 -3.43 2.39
C SER A 36 9.48 -2.06 2.72
N LEU A 37 9.54 -1.10 1.79
CA LEU A 37 8.95 0.23 1.95
C LEU A 37 7.51 0.30 1.42
N PHE A 38 7.01 -0.78 0.81
CA PHE A 38 5.66 -0.86 0.27
C PHE A 38 4.86 -1.98 0.95
N MET A 39 3.56 -1.71 1.10
CA MET A 39 2.55 -2.63 1.61
C MET A 39 1.42 -2.81 0.58
N ARG A 40 0.79 -3.97 0.59
CA ARG A 40 -0.31 -4.35 -0.31
C ARG A 40 -1.64 -4.27 0.41
N ILE A 41 -2.58 -3.53 -0.13
CA ILE A 41 -3.90 -3.30 0.45
C ILE A 41 -4.98 -3.88 -0.47
N HIS A 42 -5.88 -4.66 0.13
CA HIS A 42 -7.04 -5.23 -0.55
C HIS A 42 -8.21 -4.27 -0.44
N VAL A 43 -8.57 -3.60 -1.53
CA VAL A 43 -9.70 -2.68 -1.56
C VAL A 43 -10.95 -3.38 -2.03
N ARG A 44 -12.09 -3.15 -1.37
CA ARG A 44 -13.39 -3.68 -1.76
C ARG A 44 -14.42 -2.57 -1.98
N PHE A 45 -15.15 -2.69 -3.08
CA PHE A 45 -16.18 -1.75 -3.48
C PHE A 45 -17.55 -2.44 -3.54
N PHE A 46 -18.58 -1.70 -3.12
CA PHE A 46 -19.96 -2.16 -3.08
C PHE A 46 -20.89 -1.16 -3.79
N ALA A 47 -22.03 -1.65 -4.28
CA ALA A 47 -23.09 -0.88 -4.92
C ALA A 47 -22.56 0.24 -5.85
N SER A 48 -22.91 1.50 -5.58
CA SER A 48 -22.54 2.66 -6.39
C SER A 48 -21.01 2.84 -6.54
N HIS A 49 -20.21 2.49 -5.54
CA HIS A 49 -18.75 2.52 -5.65
C HIS A 49 -18.24 1.47 -6.65
N LYS A 50 -18.82 0.26 -6.64
CA LYS A 50 -18.48 -0.81 -7.60
C LYS A 50 -18.87 -0.41 -9.02
N GLU A 51 -20.06 0.14 -9.22
CA GLU A 51 -20.51 0.62 -10.53
C GLU A 51 -19.60 1.72 -11.07
N ARG A 52 -19.16 2.63 -10.21
CA ARG A 52 -18.29 3.75 -10.58
C ARG A 52 -16.88 3.30 -10.96
N ILE A 53 -16.31 2.35 -10.21
CA ILE A 53 -14.95 1.85 -10.45
C ILE A 53 -14.93 0.77 -11.55
N GLY A 54 -16.04 0.06 -11.76
CA GLY A 54 -16.16 -1.02 -12.72
C GLY A 54 -15.66 -2.38 -12.21
N CYS A 55 -15.12 -2.45 -10.99
CA CYS A 55 -14.70 -3.69 -10.36
C CYS A 55 -15.13 -3.76 -8.88
N SER A 56 -15.23 -4.97 -8.34
CA SER A 56 -15.57 -5.21 -6.93
C SER A 56 -14.38 -5.13 -5.98
N ASN A 57 -13.16 -5.28 -6.50
CA ASN A 57 -11.95 -5.27 -5.70
C ASN A 57 -10.74 -4.77 -6.48
N LEU A 58 -9.74 -4.25 -5.75
CA LEU A 58 -8.42 -3.88 -6.26
C LEU A 58 -7.36 -4.34 -5.26
N LEU A 59 -6.17 -4.64 -5.76
CA LEU A 59 -4.97 -4.80 -4.95
C LEU A 59 -4.08 -3.60 -5.25
N LEU A 60 -3.77 -2.79 -4.23
CA LEU A 60 -2.98 -1.57 -4.39
C LEU A 60 -1.74 -1.61 -3.52
N GLU A 61 -0.61 -1.15 -4.08
CA GLU A 61 0.61 -0.91 -3.33
C GLU A 61 0.63 0.53 -2.82
N LEU A 62 0.92 0.67 -1.53
CA LEU A 62 1.10 1.93 -0.82
C LEU A 62 2.43 1.91 -0.06
N ASN A 63 2.95 3.07 0.29
CA ASN A 63 4.12 3.15 1.16
C ASN A 63 3.74 2.64 2.56
N GLU A 64 4.68 2.01 3.25
CA GLU A 64 4.55 1.65 4.65
C GLU A 64 4.12 2.86 5.50
N GLY A 65 3.19 2.63 6.42
CA GLY A 65 2.61 3.68 7.28
C GLY A 65 1.64 4.63 6.58
N SER A 66 1.21 4.34 5.34
CA SER A 66 0.16 5.14 4.68
C SER A 66 -1.18 5.03 5.41
N LYS A 67 -1.99 6.08 5.30
CA LYS A 67 -3.33 6.16 5.88
C LYS A 67 -4.41 5.87 4.85
N ILE A 68 -5.65 5.67 5.30
CA ILE A 68 -6.82 5.52 4.41
C ILE A 68 -6.95 6.70 3.44
N ILE A 69 -6.67 7.93 3.86
CA ILE A 69 -6.70 9.08 2.94
C ILE A 69 -5.73 8.93 1.76
N ASN A 70 -4.54 8.37 1.99
CA ASN A 70 -3.56 8.13 0.94
C ASN A 70 -4.02 7.03 -0.03
N LEU A 71 -4.75 6.03 0.48
CA LEU A 71 -5.39 5.01 -0.36
C LEU A 71 -6.44 5.63 -1.29
N ILE A 72 -7.27 6.55 -0.78
CA ILE A 72 -8.28 7.25 -1.59
C ILE A 72 -7.60 8.07 -2.69
N ASP A 73 -6.53 8.79 -2.35
CA ASP A 73 -5.73 9.55 -3.33
C ASP A 73 -5.17 8.63 -4.42
N LYS A 74 -4.65 7.45 -4.02
CA LYS A 74 -4.13 6.44 -4.94
C LYS A 74 -5.21 5.92 -5.90
N ILE A 75 -6.41 5.63 -5.39
CA ILE A 75 -7.55 5.20 -6.22
C ILE A 75 -7.98 6.31 -7.18
N ASN A 76 -8.02 7.56 -6.73
CA ASN A 76 -8.40 8.71 -7.56
C ASN A 76 -7.44 8.96 -8.72
N GLN A 77 -6.16 8.59 -8.60
CA GLN A 77 -5.17 8.72 -9.68
C GLN A 77 -5.48 7.81 -10.87
N THR A 78 -5.93 6.58 -10.63
CA THR A 78 -6.26 5.61 -11.68
C THR A 78 -7.74 5.65 -12.08
N ASN A 79 -8.60 6.11 -11.18
CA ASN A 79 -10.04 6.22 -11.37
C ASN A 79 -10.51 7.65 -11.04
N PRO A 80 -10.28 8.61 -11.94
CA PRO A 80 -10.61 10.01 -11.70
C PRO A 80 -12.06 10.18 -11.25
N GLY A 81 -12.20 10.71 -10.03
CA GLY A 81 -13.48 11.05 -9.46
C GLY A 81 -14.09 10.00 -8.54
N PHE A 82 -13.44 8.86 -8.24
CA PHE A 82 -13.92 7.89 -7.24
C PHE A 82 -14.54 8.58 -6.02
N SER A 83 -13.81 9.53 -5.41
CA SER A 83 -14.39 10.51 -4.50
C SER A 83 -13.79 11.90 -4.68
N LYS A 84 -14.68 12.88 -4.88
CA LYS A 84 -14.34 14.32 -4.89
C LYS A 84 -14.30 14.93 -3.48
N LYS A 85 -14.85 14.23 -2.50
CA LYS A 85 -14.96 14.64 -1.09
C LYS A 85 -14.61 13.43 -0.22
N PRO A 86 -13.32 13.15 0.00
CA PRO A 86 -12.89 12.00 0.79
C PRO A 86 -13.56 11.93 2.16
N GLU A 87 -13.82 13.09 2.78
CA GLU A 87 -14.46 13.23 4.09
C GLU A 87 -15.90 12.69 4.17
N SER A 88 -16.59 12.52 3.03
CA SER A 88 -17.92 11.91 3.01
C SER A 88 -17.90 10.38 2.87
N LEU A 89 -16.72 9.79 2.68
CA LEU A 89 -16.58 8.34 2.58
C LEU A 89 -16.62 7.70 3.97
N VAL A 90 -17.25 6.53 4.02
CA VAL A 90 -17.20 5.63 5.17
C VAL A 90 -16.28 4.48 4.78
N ALA A 91 -15.24 4.24 5.59
CA ALA A 91 -14.29 3.16 5.39
C ALA A 91 -14.34 2.16 6.54
N ALA A 92 -14.23 0.88 6.21
CA ALA A 92 -14.01 -0.19 7.18
C ALA A 92 -12.70 -0.91 6.85
N VAL A 93 -11.84 -1.08 7.84
CA VAL A 93 -10.61 -1.87 7.77
C VAL A 93 -10.83 -3.18 8.50
N ASN A 94 -10.64 -4.31 7.82
CA ASN A 94 -10.87 -5.63 8.38
C ASN A 94 -12.23 -5.77 9.09
N GLN A 95 -13.29 -5.25 8.45
CA GLN A 95 -14.68 -5.25 8.93
C GLN A 95 -14.99 -4.28 10.09
N GLU A 96 -14.03 -3.45 10.51
CA GLU A 96 -14.24 -2.44 11.55
C GLU A 96 -14.18 -1.03 10.96
N TYR A 97 -15.12 -0.15 11.33
CA TYR A 97 -15.10 1.24 10.87
C TYR A 97 -13.90 2.00 11.42
N GLN A 98 -13.23 2.74 10.55
CA GLN A 98 -12.04 3.52 10.90
C GLN A 98 -12.13 4.96 10.38
N ASP A 99 -11.43 5.87 11.06
CA ASP A 99 -11.23 7.23 10.58
C ASP A 99 -10.30 7.25 9.36
N LEU A 100 -10.44 8.26 8.48
CA LEU A 100 -9.58 8.39 7.30
C LEU A 100 -8.08 8.57 7.63
N ASN A 101 -7.74 8.95 8.86
CA ASN A 101 -6.37 9.04 9.35
C ASN A 101 -5.81 7.73 9.92
N PHE A 102 -6.61 6.65 9.95
CA PHE A 102 -6.14 5.34 10.39
C PHE A 102 -4.96 4.88 9.53
N VAL A 103 -3.91 4.40 10.20
CA VAL A 103 -2.67 3.90 9.57
C VAL A 103 -2.88 2.45 9.17
N LEU A 104 -2.79 2.18 7.87
CA LEU A 104 -2.97 0.85 7.30
C LEU A 104 -1.72 -0.01 7.52
N ARG A 105 -1.92 -1.33 7.46
CA ARG A 105 -0.87 -2.35 7.54
C ARG A 105 -0.91 -3.24 6.30
N ASP A 106 0.20 -3.92 6.06
CA ASP A 106 0.29 -4.88 4.96
C ASP A 106 -0.80 -5.95 5.04
N ASN A 107 -1.43 -6.20 3.89
CA ASN A 107 -2.55 -7.09 3.67
C ASN A 107 -3.88 -6.71 4.34
N ASP A 108 -4.02 -5.47 4.84
CA ASP A 108 -5.33 -4.99 5.32
C ASP A 108 -6.38 -5.02 4.19
N GLU A 109 -7.61 -5.41 4.56
CA GLU A 109 -8.79 -5.27 3.71
C GLU A 109 -9.51 -3.96 4.02
N VAL A 110 -9.62 -3.07 3.04
CA VAL A 110 -10.32 -1.80 3.15
C VAL A 110 -11.59 -1.80 2.29
N ALA A 111 -12.74 -1.67 2.93
CA ALA A 111 -14.04 -1.58 2.30
C ALA A 111 -14.56 -0.13 2.30
N PHE A 112 -14.97 0.38 1.14
CA PHE A 112 -15.69 1.65 1.06
C PHE A 112 -17.19 1.42 1.05
N ILE A 113 -17.85 1.86 2.12
CA ILE A 113 -19.25 1.58 2.39
C ILE A 113 -20.12 2.69 1.80
N PRO A 114 -20.95 2.41 0.78
CA PRO A 114 -21.91 3.38 0.28
C PRO A 114 -22.98 3.68 1.34
N PRO A 115 -23.62 4.86 1.29
CA PRO A 115 -24.77 5.13 2.15
C PRO A 115 -25.83 4.04 1.94
N VAL A 116 -26.27 3.42 3.03
CA VAL A 116 -27.26 2.32 2.97
C VAL A 116 -28.66 2.89 2.76
N SER A 117 -29.38 2.39 1.76
CA SER A 117 -30.78 2.79 1.46
C SER A 117 -31.82 2.19 2.42
N GLY A 118 -31.40 1.71 3.60
CA GLY A 118 -32.25 1.01 4.56
C GLY A 118 -33.07 1.98 5.42
N GLY A 119 -34.13 2.56 4.85
CA GLY A 119 -35.14 3.36 5.56
C GLY A 119 -34.68 4.79 5.87
N MET A 120 -35.51 5.77 5.53
CA MET A 120 -35.27 7.18 5.84
C MET A 120 -35.04 7.39 7.33
N ILE A 121 -33.80 7.72 7.71
CA ILE A 121 -33.53 8.53 8.88
C ILE A 121 -32.80 9.76 8.33
N ASN A 122 -33.54 10.86 8.21
CA ASN A 122 -32.94 12.16 7.97
C ASN A 122 -32.14 12.52 9.23
N ASP A 123 -30.86 12.19 9.28
CA ASP A 123 -29.96 12.71 10.30
C ASP A 123 -28.55 12.87 9.74
N GLN A 124 -28.11 14.12 9.58
CA GLN A 124 -26.73 14.50 9.26
C GLN A 124 -25.76 14.31 10.45
N ASN A 125 -25.93 13.24 11.23
CA ASN A 125 -25.23 13.07 12.51
C ASN A 125 -24.81 11.61 12.80
N PHE A 126 -24.29 10.89 11.81
CA PHE A 126 -23.42 9.73 12.12
C PHE A 126 -22.05 10.23 12.57
N LYS A 127 -22.03 10.78 13.79
CA LYS A 127 -20.83 11.08 14.56
C LYS A 127 -20.20 9.72 14.89
N TYR A 128 -19.07 9.40 14.28
CA TYR A 128 -18.24 8.25 14.65
C TYR A 128 -17.91 8.32 16.14
N SER A 129 -18.75 7.69 16.96
CA SER A 129 -18.57 7.59 18.40
C SER A 129 -18.18 6.17 18.74
N CYS A 130 -16.91 5.86 18.51
CA CYS A 130 -16.23 4.84 19.30
C CYS A 130 -15.07 5.56 20.01
N ARG A 131 -15.39 6.22 21.13
CA ARG A 131 -14.40 6.60 22.14
C ARG A 131 -14.70 5.84 23.43
N ASN A 132 -13.66 5.13 23.85
CA ASN A 132 -13.34 4.62 25.18
C ASN A 132 -14.28 3.55 25.73
N HIS A 133 -13.75 2.35 25.92
CA HIS A 133 -13.69 1.76 27.26
C HIS A 133 -12.34 1.06 27.45
N VAL A 134 -11.68 1.49 28.52
CA VAL A 134 -10.68 0.74 29.28
C VAL A 134 -11.40 -0.42 29.97
#